data_AF-A0A8H4L0R3-F1
#
_entry.id   AF-A0A8H4L0R3-F1
#
_cell.length_a   1.000
_cell.length_b   1.000
_cell.length_c   1.000
_cell.angle_alpha   90.00
_cell.angle_beta   90.00
_cell.angle_gamma   90.00
#
_symmetry.space_group_name_H-M   'P 1'
#
loop_
_entity.id
_entity.type
_entity.pdbx_description
1 polymer ?
#
loop_
_entity_poly.entity_id
_entity_poly.type
_entity_poly.pdbx_seq_one_letter_code
_entity_poly.pdbx_strand_id
1 'polypeptide(L)'
;MAAPTDNVPYPFTFDTGHQIQAQRKSNAAETVTLTLPNVRGRLPSAQASRLRSMWLESYADKTKILAFPCSYDALSSRLIEEAGFPLLFLSGYAVASTHGLPDTGYIAMQEMCDKIQETVRQSTLPVMVDGDTGYGGPLNVKRT
;
A
#
# COMPACT_ATOMS: atom_id res chain seq x y z
N MET A 1 -21.16 -26.45 -0.19
CA MET A 1 -21.95 -25.26 0.19
C MET A 1 -21.38 -24.12 -0.62
N ALA A 2 -22.06 -23.66 -1.67
CA ALA A 2 -21.55 -22.59 -2.52
C ALA A 2 -21.57 -21.27 -1.72
N ALA A 3 -20.42 -20.59 -1.61
CA ALA A 3 -20.34 -19.28 -0.97
C ALA A 3 -21.22 -18.28 -1.75
N PRO A 4 -21.89 -17.33 -1.08
CA PRO A 4 -22.68 -16.31 -1.77
C PRO A 4 -21.78 -15.51 -2.71
N THR A 5 -22.13 -15.47 -3.99
CA THR A 5 -21.41 -14.78 -5.08
C THR A 5 -21.85 -13.32 -5.21
N ASP A 6 -22.19 -12.66 -4.11
CA ASP A 6 -22.50 -11.22 -4.13
C ASP A 6 -21.18 -10.44 -4.18
N ASN A 7 -20.55 -10.45 -5.35
CA ASN A 7 -19.31 -9.75 -5.63
C ASN A 7 -19.62 -8.25 -5.79
N VAL A 8 -19.88 -7.57 -4.67
CA VAL A 8 -20.05 -6.10 -4.65
C VAL A 8 -18.68 -5.48 -4.89
N PRO A 9 -18.43 -4.87 -6.06
CA PRO A 9 -17.13 -4.30 -6.36
C PRO A 9 -16.89 -3.06 -5.50
N TYR A 10 -15.62 -2.72 -5.30
CA TYR A 10 -15.23 -1.46 -4.70
C TYR A 10 -15.85 -0.27 -5.48
N PRO A 11 -16.54 0.67 -4.80
CA PRO A 11 -17.46 1.59 -5.47
C PRO A 11 -16.79 2.82 -6.13
N PHE A 12 -15.49 3.04 -5.92
CA PHE A 12 -14.79 4.24 -6.42
C PHE A 12 -13.63 3.88 -7.34
N THR A 13 -13.38 4.74 -8.33
CA THR A 13 -12.21 4.65 -9.20
C THR A 13 -11.34 5.89 -9.01
N PHE A 14 -10.02 5.67 -9.06
CA PHE A 14 -9.02 6.72 -8.89
C PHE A 14 -8.08 6.76 -10.09
N ASP A 15 -7.78 7.96 -10.57
CA ASP A 15 -6.77 8.17 -11.60
C ASP A 15 -5.39 8.20 -10.94
N THR A 16 -4.61 7.16 -11.22
CA THR A 16 -3.28 7.01 -10.65
C THR A 16 -2.22 7.77 -11.44
N GLY A 17 -2.56 8.30 -12.62
CA GLY A 17 -1.72 9.20 -13.41
C GLY A 17 -0.46 8.55 -14.00
N HIS A 18 -0.35 7.22 -14.01
CA HIS A 18 0.77 6.53 -14.65
C HIS A 18 0.59 6.56 -16.18
N GLN A 19 1.23 7.52 -16.84
CA GLN A 19 1.30 7.53 -18.29
C GLN A 19 2.59 6.83 -18.75
N ILE A 20 2.44 5.66 -19.36
CA ILE A 20 3.52 5.00 -20.08
C ILE A 20 3.44 5.48 -21.53
N GLN A 21 4.36 6.33 -21.95
CA GLN A 21 4.51 6.70 -23.35
C GLN A 21 5.49 5.75 -24.02
N ALA A 22 4.97 4.75 -24.73
CA ALA A 22 5.76 3.84 -25.57
C ALA A 22 5.44 4.10 -27.05
N GLN A 23 6.45 4.37 -27.87
CA GLN A 23 6.29 4.52 -29.32
C GLN A 23 6.58 3.18 -30.01
N ARG A 24 5.63 2.26 -29.92
CA ARG A 24 5.77 0.92 -30.49
C ARG A 24 5.90 0.97 -32.02
N LYS A 25 7.13 1.03 -32.52
CA LYS A 25 7.45 1.02 -33.97
C LYS A 25 8.09 -0.28 -34.45
N SER A 26 8.57 -1.16 -33.57
CA SER A 26 9.14 -2.46 -33.96
C SER A 26 9.21 -3.46 -32.78
N ASN A 27 9.49 -4.74 -33.05
CA ASN A 27 9.73 -5.78 -32.04
C ASN A 27 11.11 -5.68 -31.34
N ALA A 28 11.82 -4.55 -31.45
CA ALA A 28 13.10 -4.33 -30.78
C ALA A 28 12.91 -3.80 -29.35
N ALA A 29 13.95 -3.93 -28.52
CA ALA A 29 13.98 -3.30 -27.20
C ALA A 29 13.87 -1.78 -27.35
N GLU A 30 12.93 -1.18 -26.62
CA GLU A 30 12.65 0.27 -26.67
C GLU A 30 12.86 0.88 -25.29
N THR A 31 13.54 2.02 -25.25
CA THR A 31 13.65 2.84 -24.03
C THR A 31 12.33 3.56 -23.81
N VAL A 32 11.71 3.34 -22.65
CA VAL A 32 10.44 3.97 -22.26
C VAL A 32 10.69 4.97 -21.14
N THR A 33 10.13 6.18 -21.27
CA THR A 33 10.15 7.19 -20.21
C THR A 33 8.88 7.08 -19.37
N LEU A 34 9.04 6.88 -18.05
CA LEU A 34 7.94 6.84 -17.09
C LEU A 34 7.93 8.14 -16.27
N THR A 35 6.82 8.87 -16.32
CA THR A 35 6.59 10.03 -15.45
C THR A 35 5.70 9.61 -14.28
N LEU A 36 6.21 9.77 -13.05
CA LEU A 36 5.47 9.50 -11.82
C LEU A 36 4.96 10.82 -11.22
N PRO A 37 3.65 11.10 -11.20
CA PRO A 37 3.13 12.30 -10.56
C PRO A 37 3.23 12.20 -9.04
N ASN A 38 3.17 13.33 -8.32
CA ASN A 38 3.05 13.36 -6.86
C ASN A 38 4.14 12.58 -6.09
N VAL A 39 5.32 12.41 -6.67
CA VAL A 39 6.47 11.82 -5.99
C VAL A 39 7.03 12.82 -4.97
N ARG A 40 7.36 12.32 -3.78
CA ARG A 40 8.04 13.07 -2.74
C ARG A 40 9.20 12.25 -2.19
N GLY A 41 10.20 12.94 -1.63
CA GLY A 41 11.35 12.31 -0.99
C GLY A 41 12.52 12.07 -1.95
N ARG A 42 13.61 11.50 -1.41
CA ARG A 42 14.86 11.27 -2.13
C ARG A 42 14.76 10.12 -3.15
N LEU A 43 13.97 9.10 -2.84
CA LEU A 43 13.84 7.90 -3.68
C LEU A 43 12.45 7.88 -4.33
N PRO A 44 12.36 7.97 -5.67
CA PRO A 44 11.08 7.87 -6.37
C PRO A 44 10.51 6.45 -6.24
N SER A 45 9.20 6.34 -5.99
CA SER A 45 8.48 5.07 -5.91
C SER A 45 7.14 5.18 -6.62
N ALA A 46 6.86 4.24 -7.53
CA ALA A 46 5.59 4.18 -8.25
C ALA A 46 4.42 3.93 -7.29
N GLN A 47 4.60 3.08 -6.28
CA GLN A 47 3.56 2.80 -5.28
C GLN A 47 3.29 4.01 -4.38
N ALA A 48 4.33 4.74 -3.96
CA ALA A 48 4.16 5.95 -3.17
C ALA A 48 3.52 7.10 -3.97
N SER A 49 3.83 7.19 -5.26
CA SER A 49 3.17 8.10 -6.22
C SER A 49 1.69 7.76 -6.35
N ARG A 50 1.37 6.48 -6.63
CA ARG A 50 0.01 5.96 -6.74
C ARG A 50 -0.82 6.27 -5.50
N LEU A 51 -0.31 5.90 -4.31
CA LEU A 51 -0.97 6.16 -3.03
C LEU A 51 -1.30 7.65 -2.86
N ARG A 52 -0.33 8.53 -3.13
CA ARG A 52 -0.51 9.97 -2.95
C ARG A 52 -1.50 10.57 -3.95
N SER A 53 -1.50 10.10 -5.19
CA SER A 53 -2.47 10.53 -6.20
C SER A 53 -3.91 10.17 -5.76
N MET A 54 -4.15 8.93 -5.34
CA MET A 54 -5.48 8.52 -4.85
C MET A 54 -5.95 9.35 -3.64
N TRP A 55 -5.02 9.66 -2.72
CA TRP A 55 -5.35 10.45 -1.53
C TRP A 55 -5.65 11.92 -1.87
N LEU A 56 -4.88 12.53 -2.77
CA LEU A 56 -5.14 13.89 -3.25
C LEU A 56 -6.46 13.98 -4.02
N GLU A 57 -6.78 12.98 -4.83
CA GLU A 57 -8.05 12.89 -5.54
C GLU A 57 -9.23 12.78 -4.56
N SER A 58 -9.17 11.86 -3.59
CA SER A 58 -10.20 11.74 -2.53
C SER A 58 -10.29 13.01 -1.66
N TYR A 59 -9.18 13.71 -1.45
CA TYR A 59 -9.18 14.98 -0.74
C TYR A 59 -9.91 16.08 -1.55
N ALA A 60 -9.69 16.14 -2.86
CA ALA A 60 -10.29 17.13 -3.75
C ALA A 60 -11.76 16.85 -4.07
N ASP A 61 -12.13 15.58 -4.24
CA ASP A 61 -13.49 15.13 -4.53
C ASP A 61 -14.07 14.37 -3.33
N LYS A 62 -14.87 15.06 -2.51
CA LYS A 62 -15.50 14.48 -1.32
C LYS A 62 -16.56 13.41 -1.61
N THR A 63 -16.94 13.21 -2.88
CA THR A 63 -17.83 12.12 -3.27
C THR A 63 -17.08 10.78 -3.40
N LYS A 64 -15.74 10.83 -3.50
CA LYS A 64 -14.87 9.66 -3.58
C LYS A 64 -14.20 9.39 -2.24
N ILE A 65 -14.61 8.32 -1.59
CA ILE A 65 -13.98 7.87 -0.34
C ILE A 65 -12.89 6.86 -0.69
N LEU A 66 -11.67 7.10 -0.25
CA LEU A 66 -10.59 6.12 -0.34
C LEU A 66 -10.67 5.17 0.86
N ALA A 67 -11.53 4.15 0.77
CA ALA A 67 -11.71 3.14 1.80
C ALA A 67 -10.71 2.00 1.62
N PHE A 68 -10.15 1.52 2.72
CA PHE A 68 -9.20 0.42 2.72
C PHE A 68 -9.19 -0.31 4.06
N PRO A 69 -9.05 -1.64 4.05
CA PRO A 69 -9.00 -2.45 5.27
C PRO A 69 -7.59 -2.52 5.87
N CYS A 70 -7.55 -2.88 7.15
CA CYS A 70 -6.33 -3.26 7.85
C CYS A 70 -5.97 -4.71 7.54
N SER A 71 -4.68 -4.98 7.35
CA SER A 71 -4.07 -6.31 7.26
C SER A 71 -3.02 -6.49 8.34
N TYR A 72 -2.62 -7.74 8.54
CA TYR A 72 -1.60 -8.12 9.53
C TYR A 72 -0.70 -9.26 9.04
N ASP A 73 -0.91 -9.77 7.82
CA ASP A 73 -0.11 -10.80 7.17
C ASP A 73 -0.30 -10.80 5.64
N ALA A 74 0.54 -11.55 4.95
CA ALA A 74 0.49 -11.61 3.49
C ALA A 74 -0.82 -12.17 2.93
N LEU A 75 -1.45 -13.11 3.65
CA LEU A 75 -2.71 -13.72 3.22
C LEU A 75 -3.86 -12.70 3.31
N SER A 76 -4.01 -12.02 4.44
CA SER A 76 -5.01 -10.96 4.59
C SER A 76 -4.78 -9.84 3.57
N SER A 77 -3.54 -9.42 3.33
CA SER A 77 -3.22 -8.46 2.27
C SER A 77 -3.63 -8.93 0.88
N ARG A 78 -3.41 -10.21 0.56
CA ARG A 78 -3.83 -10.80 -0.72
C ARG A 78 -5.35 -10.81 -0.86
N LEU A 79 -6.07 -11.18 0.20
CA LEU A 79 -7.53 -11.18 0.21
C LEU A 79 -8.12 -9.78 0.00
N ILE A 80 -7.45 -8.74 0.53
CA ILE A 80 -7.85 -7.35 0.33
C ILE A 80 -7.71 -6.95 -1.15
N GLU A 81 -6.62 -7.35 -1.79
CA GLU A 81 -6.42 -7.13 -3.23
C GLU A 81 -7.45 -7.88 -4.07
N GLU A 82 -7.72 -9.15 -3.74
CA GLU A 82 -8.73 -9.96 -4.43
C GLU A 82 -10.16 -9.43 -4.23
N ALA A 83 -10.43 -8.77 -3.10
CA ALA A 83 -11.68 -8.02 -2.86
C ALA A 83 -11.76 -6.70 -3.65
N GLY A 84 -10.71 -6.31 -4.38
CA GLY A 84 -10.71 -5.15 -5.28
C GLY A 84 -10.40 -3.82 -4.61
N PHE A 85 -9.88 -3.81 -3.38
CA PHE A 85 -9.48 -2.56 -2.71
C PHE A 85 -8.25 -1.95 -3.39
N PRO A 86 -8.17 -0.61 -3.50
CA PRO A 86 -7.07 0.05 -4.22
C PRO A 86 -5.78 0.22 -3.42
N LEU A 87 -5.82 0.01 -2.10
CA LEU A 87 -4.68 0.00 -1.18
C LEU A 87 -5.00 -0.83 0.06
N LEU A 88 -4.00 -1.01 0.92
CA LEU A 88 -4.15 -1.63 2.24
C LEU A 88 -3.34 -0.89 3.30
N PHE A 89 -3.72 -1.08 4.57
CA PHE A 89 -2.95 -0.64 5.72
C PHE A 89 -2.43 -1.86 6.49
N LEU A 90 -1.14 -1.92 6.77
CA LEU A 90 -0.52 -2.92 7.62
C LEU A 90 -0.47 -2.35 9.05
N SER A 91 -1.32 -2.89 9.92
CA SER A 91 -1.60 -2.32 11.25
C SER A 91 -0.62 -2.82 12.31
N GLY A 92 -0.04 -1.90 13.09
CA GLY A 92 0.83 -2.21 14.23
C GLY A 92 0.14 -3.08 15.27
N TYR A 93 -1.05 -2.62 15.71
CA TYR A 93 -1.92 -3.38 16.61
C TYR A 93 -2.16 -4.82 16.15
N ALA A 94 -2.62 -4.99 14.91
CA ALA A 94 -3.01 -6.30 14.41
C ALA A 94 -1.79 -7.22 14.29
N VAL A 95 -0.65 -6.69 13.84
CA VAL A 95 0.62 -7.44 13.81
C VAL A 95 1.05 -7.84 15.23
N ALA A 96 1.08 -6.92 16.20
CA ALA A 96 1.41 -7.22 17.59
C ALA A 96 0.49 -8.32 18.18
N SER A 97 -0.80 -8.30 17.83
CA SER A 97 -1.75 -9.32 18.27
C SER A 97 -1.41 -10.73 17.76
N THR A 98 -0.82 -10.86 16.57
CA THR A 98 -0.37 -12.17 16.05
C THR A 98 0.79 -12.77 16.86
N HIS A 99 1.53 -11.93 17.58
CA HIS A 99 2.58 -12.34 18.52
C HIS A 99 2.05 -12.55 19.96
N GLY A 100 0.76 -12.35 20.20
CA GLY A 100 0.17 -12.39 21.55
C GLY A 100 0.65 -11.24 22.45
N LEU A 101 1.07 -10.11 21.87
CA LEU A 101 1.61 -8.95 22.56
C LEU A 101 0.67 -7.74 22.47
N PRO A 102 0.68 -6.85 23.48
CA PRO A 102 -0.08 -5.61 23.43
C PRO A 102 0.57 -4.59 22.49
N ASP A 103 -0.25 -3.72 21.92
CA ASP A 103 0.19 -2.61 21.06
C ASP A 103 0.71 -1.41 21.88
N THR A 104 1.87 -1.60 22.49
CA THR A 104 2.55 -0.57 23.28
C THR A 104 4.05 -0.51 22.95
N GLY A 105 4.42 -0.78 21.70
CA GLY A 105 5.82 -0.80 21.24
C GLY A 105 6.61 -2.04 21.68
N TYR A 106 5.94 -3.18 21.92
CA TYR A 106 6.60 -4.44 22.29
C TYR A 106 7.28 -5.13 21.10
N ILE A 107 6.63 -5.12 19.93
CA ILE A 107 7.27 -5.59 18.70
C ILE A 107 8.30 -4.54 18.28
N ALA A 108 9.48 -4.98 17.84
CA ALA A 108 10.47 -4.07 17.33
C ALA A 108 10.23 -3.79 15.84
N MET A 109 11.00 -2.83 15.32
CA MET A 109 10.95 -2.46 13.91
C MET A 109 11.20 -3.66 12.99
N GLN A 110 11.98 -4.66 13.43
CA GLN A 110 12.33 -5.83 12.62
C GLN A 110 11.11 -6.71 12.34
N GLU A 111 10.29 -7.00 13.36
CA GLU A 111 9.07 -7.81 13.18
C GLU A 111 8.10 -7.13 12.20
N MET A 112 7.99 -5.80 12.27
CA MET A 112 7.20 -5.03 11.30
C MET A 112 7.81 -5.11 9.90
N CYS A 113 9.14 -4.91 9.75
CA CYS A 113 9.83 -5.04 8.47
C CYS A 113 9.64 -6.41 7.82
N ASP A 114 9.70 -7.49 8.60
CA ASP A 114 9.48 -8.85 8.10
C ASP A 114 8.06 -9.00 7.57
N LYS A 115 7.07 -8.42 8.27
CA LYS A 115 5.68 -8.43 7.83
C LYS A 115 5.43 -7.61 6.56
N ILE A 116 6.10 -6.46 6.42
CA ILE A 116 6.10 -5.68 5.18
C ILE A 116 6.62 -6.53 4.04
N GLN A 117 7.76 -7.20 4.22
CA GLN A 117 8.37 -8.02 3.17
C GLN A 117 7.47 -9.18 2.74
N GLU A 118 6.82 -9.86 3.68
CA GLU A 118 5.83 -10.90 3.37
C GLU A 118 4.67 -10.33 2.54
N THR A 119 4.15 -9.18 2.95
CA THR A 119 3.02 -8.50 2.32
C THR A 119 3.34 -8.09 0.88
N VAL A 120 4.45 -7.37 0.66
CA VAL A 120 4.81 -6.87 -0.68
C VAL A 120 5.24 -7.98 -1.66
N ARG A 121 5.55 -9.18 -1.15
CA ARG A 121 5.77 -10.37 -2.00
C ARG A 121 4.48 -10.97 -2.54
N GLN A 122 3.36 -10.77 -1.86
CA GLN A 122 2.07 -11.38 -2.22
C GLN A 122 1.06 -10.37 -2.79
N SER A 123 1.25 -9.07 -2.53
CA SER A 123 0.36 -8.02 -3.02
C SER A 123 1.05 -6.97 -3.88
N THR A 124 0.34 -6.52 -4.92
CA THR A 124 0.79 -5.41 -5.79
C THR A 124 0.23 -4.05 -5.38
N LEU A 125 -0.62 -4.02 -4.34
CA LEU A 125 -1.23 -2.80 -3.84
C LEU A 125 -0.20 -1.88 -3.16
N PRO A 126 -0.42 -0.55 -3.19
CA PRO A 126 0.27 0.35 -2.27
C PRO A 126 -0.05 -0.04 -0.82
N VAL A 127 1.00 -0.16 -0.01
CA VAL A 127 0.92 -0.52 1.41
C VAL A 127 1.20 0.72 2.24
N MET A 128 0.24 1.12 3.07
CA MET A 128 0.50 2.03 4.18
C MET A 128 0.91 1.19 5.40
N VAL A 129 1.94 1.59 6.12
CA VAL A 129 2.49 0.80 7.23
C VAL A 129 2.49 1.63 8.50
N ASP A 130 2.11 1.01 9.61
CA ASP A 130 2.25 1.59 10.94
C ASP A 130 3.71 1.68 11.37
N GLY A 131 4.17 2.91 11.63
CA GLY A 131 5.54 3.19 12.05
C GLY A 131 5.69 3.38 13.56
N ASP A 132 4.64 3.11 14.34
CA ASP A 132 4.52 3.48 15.75
C ASP A 132 4.97 4.93 15.97
N THR A 133 5.76 5.17 17.01
CA THR A 133 6.42 6.45 17.29
C THR A 133 7.82 6.54 16.68
N GLY A 134 8.18 5.65 15.76
CA GLY A 134 9.50 5.56 15.13
C GLY A 134 10.54 4.78 15.94
N TYR A 135 10.09 3.85 16.78
CA TYR A 135 10.93 2.86 17.48
C TYR A 135 12.11 3.46 18.29
N GLY A 136 11.91 4.62 18.91
CA GLY A 136 12.90 5.28 19.77
C GLY A 136 12.87 6.81 19.70
N GLY A 137 14.05 7.44 19.71
CA GLY A 137 14.20 8.88 19.63
C GLY A 137 14.21 9.43 18.18
N PRO A 138 14.47 10.72 17.97
CA PRO A 138 14.42 11.34 16.64
C PRO A 138 15.32 10.68 15.57
N LEU A 139 16.47 10.12 15.97
CA LEU A 139 17.34 9.38 15.06
C LEU A 139 16.73 8.03 14.64
N ASN A 140 15.97 7.38 15.53
CA ASN A 140 15.22 6.16 15.22
C ASN A 140 14.06 6.47 14.26
N VAL A 141 13.35 7.59 14.49
CA VAL A 141 12.30 8.08 13.58
C VAL A 141 12.86 8.30 12.17
N LYS A 142 14.05 8.90 12.04
CA LYS A 142 14.70 9.09 10.74
C LYS A 142 15.13 7.78 10.07
N ARG A 143 15.46 6.75 10.85
CA ARG A 143 15.87 5.42 10.36
C ARG A 143 14.67 4.61 9.87
N THR A 144 13.52 4.79 10.54
CA THR A 144 12.24 4.16 10.22
C THR A 144 11.70 4.75 8.91
#